data_AF-A0A182QHU9-F1
#
_entry.id   AF-A0A182QHU9-F1
#
_cell.length_a   1.000
_cell.length_b   1.000
_cell.length_c   1.000
_cell.angle_alpha   90.00
_cell.angle_beta   90.00
_cell.angle_gamma   90.00
#
_symmetry.space_group_name_H-M   'P 1'
#
loop_
_entity.id
_entity.type
_entity.pdbx_description
1 polymer ?
#
loop_
_entity_poly.entity_id
_entity_poly.type
_entity_poly.pdbx_seq_one_letter_code
_entity_poly.pdbx_strand_id
1 'polypeptide(L)'
;MSDLDDMSNFDAWLEKDFLSKINRLETELEDVKDKKSNLDKDLKKKTIECDILRAKVGKLEQVPSNNAASNEKIENLEKELKRKTMELDILRSKLSQAETNPQASQDLTERVKQLEKELKKRIIENGILRGKLTEVESEPQTPEAQEKIDELVRGLQRTESVVLREKVKELEGDSEASERNGELERELKKKNIESDILRSKLRQFENTPSNAQEANERMRDLEKQVKKYQIEADILRAKVSQLESDAASRDDEESTERIEELEKGLKKSTTEGNLLRAKMQLFEKESTATQDSNSEQIEELRKGLKKSTTESQILRSKLTELESKQVHSGASSYKIETLEQELKKKNIENDILRSKVEQLERVPLADSPANEKIEELQKEIRNLKIQNDILKSKLNQAEDEPTTTQESTDRISELENELKKRTIESDILRAKVTQLECELSPTKNSNERIEDLESELKKKTLENDILKSKVSQLEGEVIAHSGGSKPDPQEIKKLKEKHEEVMNKAKELLFERTKTVKTQDMQIRALQNQIENIKEVVTVTKDMLNIRNMEHEQLQTRFENIDSKMKAERERQTLLEKKLAVSQKMYNDLREEYTTQLDLFKEIQKNYAEKIELIKEEIETVRNGSKN
;
A
#
# COMPACT_ATOMS: atom_id res chain seq x y z
N MET A 1 -40.87 36.67 5.42
CA MET A 1 -40.78 36.43 6.89
C MET A 1 -40.05 35.13 7.22
N SER A 2 -40.23 34.01 6.49
CA SER A 2 -39.47 32.76 6.74
C SER A 2 -37.96 32.88 6.50
N ASP A 3 -37.55 33.62 5.46
CA ASP A 3 -36.15 33.60 5.00
C ASP A 3 -35.21 34.43 5.90
N LEU A 4 -35.74 35.34 6.71
CA LEU A 4 -34.99 36.15 7.67
C LEU A 4 -34.63 35.36 8.95
N ASP A 5 -35.49 34.42 9.35
CA ASP A 5 -35.26 33.52 10.49
C ASP A 5 -34.24 32.43 10.15
N ASP A 6 -34.29 31.87 8.93
CA ASP A 6 -33.29 30.89 8.46
C ASP A 6 -31.89 31.51 8.37
N MET A 7 -31.79 32.77 7.94
CA MET A 7 -30.51 33.50 7.89
C MET A 7 -29.96 33.78 9.30
N SER A 8 -30.81 34.02 10.30
CA SER A 8 -30.35 34.25 11.70
C SER A 8 -29.73 32.99 12.29
N ASN A 9 -30.20 31.83 11.84
CA ASN A 9 -29.65 30.53 12.19
C ASN A 9 -28.28 30.31 11.56
N PHE A 10 -28.06 30.82 10.35
CA PHE A 10 -26.76 30.73 9.66
C PHE A 10 -25.68 31.57 10.34
N ASP A 11 -25.97 32.80 10.76
CA ASP A 11 -25.03 33.65 11.50
C ASP A 11 -24.63 33.02 12.85
N ALA A 12 -25.59 32.45 13.58
CA ALA A 12 -25.34 31.73 14.83
C ALA A 12 -24.53 30.44 14.60
N TRP A 13 -24.77 29.75 13.49
CA TRP A 13 -23.99 28.58 13.08
C TRP A 13 -22.54 28.95 12.71
N LEU A 14 -22.35 30.03 11.95
CA LEU A 14 -21.05 30.58 11.58
C LEU A 14 -20.24 30.97 12.81
N GLU A 15 -20.86 31.73 13.72
CA GLU A 15 -20.22 32.15 14.97
C GLU A 15 -19.81 30.93 15.80
N LYS A 16 -20.68 29.93 15.91
CA LYS A 16 -20.37 28.67 16.62
C LYS A 16 -19.24 27.87 15.96
N ASP A 17 -19.19 27.79 14.62
CA ASP A 17 -18.13 27.07 13.90
C ASP A 17 -16.77 27.74 14.06
N PHE A 18 -16.72 29.07 13.89
CA PHE A 18 -15.49 29.84 14.09
C PHE A 18 -15.01 29.82 15.55
N LEU A 19 -15.91 30.00 16.52
CA LEU A 19 -15.56 29.88 17.94
C LEU A 19 -15.07 28.48 18.29
N SER A 20 -15.69 27.43 17.73
CA SER A 20 -15.20 26.07 17.92
C SER A 20 -13.80 25.84 17.34
N LYS A 21 -13.48 26.51 16.23
CA LYS A 21 -12.16 26.44 15.58
C LYS A 21 -11.10 27.21 16.35
N ILE A 22 -11.45 28.40 16.85
CA ILE A 22 -10.60 29.20 17.73
C ILE A 22 -10.29 28.40 19.01
N ASN A 23 -11.30 27.87 19.69
CA ASN A 23 -11.11 27.08 20.91
C ASN A 23 -10.21 25.85 20.69
N ARG A 24 -10.31 25.17 19.53
CA ARG A 24 -9.41 24.05 19.18
C ARG A 24 -7.97 24.51 19.07
N LEU A 25 -7.72 25.57 18.31
CA LEU A 25 -6.37 26.12 18.11
C LEU A 25 -5.77 26.66 19.41
N GLU A 26 -6.58 27.26 20.28
CA GLU A 26 -6.17 27.69 21.61
C GLU A 26 -5.79 26.51 22.52
N THR A 27 -6.53 25.40 22.45
CA THR A 27 -6.22 24.17 23.18
C THR A 27 -4.92 23.56 22.69
N GLU A 28 -4.72 23.46 21.37
CA GLU A 28 -3.46 22.98 20.77
C GLU A 28 -2.25 23.84 21.17
N LEU A 29 -2.44 25.17 21.23
CA LEU A 29 -1.41 26.09 21.68
C LEU A 29 -1.01 25.82 23.14
N GLU A 30 -1.99 25.55 24.00
CA GLU A 30 -1.75 25.27 25.42
C GLU A 30 -1.08 23.91 25.62
N ASP A 31 -1.48 22.88 24.88
CA ASP A 31 -0.85 21.56 24.91
C ASP A 31 0.63 21.60 24.47
N VAL A 32 0.96 22.44 23.47
CA VAL A 32 2.34 22.65 23.03
C VAL A 32 3.17 23.34 24.12
N LYS A 33 2.61 24.33 24.82
CA LYS A 33 3.28 24.98 25.97
C LYS A 33 3.49 24.01 27.12
N ASP A 34 2.51 23.19 27.44
CA ASP A 34 2.59 22.20 28.51
C ASP A 34 3.62 21.11 28.21
N LYS A 35 3.67 20.60 26.97
CA LYS A 35 4.71 19.67 26.52
C LYS A 35 6.10 20.27 26.66
N LYS A 36 6.29 21.54 26.29
CA LYS A 36 7.56 22.26 26.45
C LYS A 36 7.95 22.44 27.92
N SER A 37 6.99 22.83 28.76
CA SER A 37 7.18 22.99 30.21
C SER A 37 7.58 21.67 30.89
N ASN A 38 6.96 20.56 30.50
CA ASN A 38 7.29 19.24 31.03
C ASN A 38 8.67 18.74 30.57
N LEU A 39 9.03 18.95 29.29
CA LEU A 39 10.37 18.65 28.78
C LEU A 39 11.46 19.44 29.52
N ASP A 40 11.22 20.71 29.83
CA ASP A 40 12.16 21.54 30.60
C ASP A 40 12.33 21.04 32.05
N LYS A 41 11.23 20.62 32.70
CA LYS A 41 11.28 19.98 34.03
C LYS A 41 12.08 18.68 34.01
N ASP A 42 11.83 17.82 33.02
CA ASP A 42 12.53 16.54 32.87
C ASP A 42 14.02 16.74 32.58
N LEU A 43 14.36 17.72 31.74
CA LEU A 43 15.75 18.10 31.45
C LEU A 43 16.48 18.55 32.73
N LYS A 44 15.86 19.41 33.54
CA LYS A 44 16.42 19.87 34.83
C LYS A 44 16.64 18.71 35.78
N LYS A 45 15.65 17.83 35.94
CA LYS A 45 15.74 16.65 36.78
C LYS A 45 16.88 15.72 36.34
N LYS A 46 16.99 15.45 35.05
CA LYS A 46 18.05 14.60 34.48
C LYS A 46 19.44 15.21 34.57
N THR A 47 19.55 16.51 34.44
CA THR A 47 20.79 17.25 34.66
C THR A 47 21.29 17.06 36.09
N ILE A 48 20.39 17.21 37.08
CA ILE A 48 20.71 16.97 38.49
C ILE A 48 21.11 15.50 38.74
N GLU A 49 20.42 14.51 38.15
CA GLU A 49 20.79 13.09 38.23
C GLU A 49 22.23 12.84 37.72
N CYS A 50 22.57 13.40 36.55
CA CYS A 50 23.90 13.29 35.96
C CYS A 50 24.98 13.96 36.81
N ASP A 51 24.71 15.13 37.39
CA ASP A 51 25.67 15.84 38.24
C ASP A 51 25.91 15.11 39.57
N ILE A 52 24.87 14.51 40.16
CA ILE A 52 25.00 13.64 41.34
C ILE A 52 25.85 12.40 41.02
N LEU A 53 25.62 11.75 39.88
CA LEU A 53 26.40 10.59 39.46
C LEU A 53 27.86 10.97 39.18
N ARG A 54 28.11 12.09 38.50
CA ARG A 54 29.47 12.61 38.26
C ARG A 54 30.20 12.90 39.57
N ALA A 55 29.51 13.49 40.55
CA ALA A 55 30.07 13.72 41.88
C ALA A 55 30.35 12.42 42.66
N LYS A 56 29.52 11.38 42.49
CA LYS A 56 29.74 10.06 43.10
C LYS A 56 30.93 9.32 42.47
N VAL A 57 31.05 9.34 41.15
CA VAL A 57 32.20 8.77 40.42
C VAL A 57 33.49 9.47 40.86
N GLY A 58 33.54 10.80 40.82
CA GLY A 58 34.73 11.56 41.22
C GLY A 58 35.14 11.38 42.70
N LYS A 59 34.18 11.16 43.61
CA LYS A 59 34.47 10.83 45.02
C LYS A 59 35.08 9.43 45.19
N LEU A 60 34.69 8.46 44.37
CA LEU A 60 35.20 7.09 44.44
C LEU A 60 36.55 6.95 43.73
N GLU A 61 36.81 7.72 42.67
CA GLU A 61 38.12 7.81 42.02
C GLU A 61 39.22 8.38 42.93
N GLN A 62 38.87 9.21 43.91
CA GLN A 62 39.80 9.75 44.91
C GLN A 62 40.20 8.75 46.01
N VAL A 63 39.59 7.56 46.05
CA VAL A 63 39.90 6.51 47.03
C VAL A 63 41.02 5.60 46.49
N PRO A 64 42.12 5.36 47.24
CA PRO A 64 43.25 4.55 46.75
C PRO A 64 42.86 3.12 46.31
N SER A 65 43.33 2.77 45.10
CA SER A 65 43.04 1.64 44.20
C SER A 65 43.21 0.19 44.71
N ASN A 66 43.22 -0.10 46.02
CA ASN A 66 43.53 -1.46 46.50
C ASN A 66 42.31 -2.35 46.78
N ASN A 67 41.10 -1.95 46.38
CA ASN A 67 39.88 -2.71 46.65
C ASN A 67 39.11 -3.02 45.35
N ALA A 68 39.14 -4.27 44.90
CA ALA A 68 38.44 -4.73 43.69
C ALA A 68 36.94 -4.41 43.70
N ALA A 69 36.31 -4.42 44.88
CA ALA A 69 34.91 -4.04 45.05
C ALA A 69 34.65 -2.54 44.81
N SER A 70 35.66 -1.68 45.02
CA SER A 70 35.56 -0.25 44.71
C SER A 70 35.64 0.01 43.20
N ASN A 71 36.52 -0.74 42.50
CA ASN A 71 36.68 -0.62 41.06
C ASN A 71 35.44 -1.12 40.29
N GLU A 72 34.84 -2.23 40.72
CA GLU A 72 33.58 -2.73 40.15
C GLU A 72 32.43 -1.73 40.37
N LYS A 73 32.40 -1.07 41.54
CA LYS A 73 31.40 -0.05 41.85
C LYS A 73 31.58 1.22 41.02
N ILE A 74 32.82 1.62 40.75
CA ILE A 74 33.15 2.73 39.84
C ILE A 74 32.70 2.37 38.41
N GLU A 75 33.04 1.18 37.91
CA GLU A 75 32.66 0.74 36.56
C GLU A 75 31.13 0.69 36.38
N ASN A 76 30.39 0.24 37.38
CA ASN A 76 28.93 0.23 37.35
C ASN A 76 28.33 1.65 37.36
N LEU A 77 28.88 2.56 38.17
CA LEU A 77 28.46 3.96 38.20
C LEU A 77 28.82 4.70 36.90
N GLU A 78 29.93 4.37 36.26
CA GLU A 78 30.31 4.90 34.94
C GLU A 78 29.37 4.41 33.83
N LYS A 79 28.99 3.13 33.85
CA LYS A 79 27.98 2.58 32.93
C LYS A 79 26.63 3.27 33.12
N GLU A 80 26.23 3.52 34.38
CA GLU A 80 25.02 4.25 34.70
C GLU A 80 25.09 5.72 34.26
N LEU A 81 26.22 6.40 34.51
CA LEU A 81 26.47 7.77 34.07
C LEU A 81 26.43 7.88 32.53
N LYS A 82 27.02 6.94 31.79
CA LYS A 82 26.95 6.90 30.33
C LYS A 82 25.51 6.76 29.82
N ARG A 83 24.71 5.87 30.42
CA ARG A 83 23.28 5.71 30.09
C ARG A 83 22.49 6.99 30.36
N LYS A 84 22.67 7.60 31.53
CA LYS A 84 21.98 8.85 31.92
C LYS A 84 22.40 10.04 31.06
N THR A 85 23.66 10.09 30.63
CA THR A 85 24.16 11.11 29.70
C THR A 85 23.49 10.97 28.33
N MET A 86 23.36 9.74 27.80
CA MET A 86 22.60 9.50 26.57
C MET A 86 21.12 9.89 26.69
N GLU A 87 20.45 9.58 27.81
CA GLU A 87 19.07 10.02 28.08
C GLU A 87 18.95 11.55 28.06
N LEU A 88 19.92 12.25 28.66
CA LEU A 88 19.99 13.71 28.72
C LEU A 88 20.20 14.31 27.33
N ASP A 89 21.07 13.72 26.50
CA ASP A 89 21.29 14.17 25.12
C ASP A 89 20.05 13.98 24.24
N ILE A 90 19.29 12.89 24.45
CA ILE A 90 17.99 12.69 23.80
C ILE A 90 16.99 13.78 24.21
N LEU A 91 16.93 14.14 25.50
CA LEU A 91 16.04 15.21 25.97
C LEU A 91 16.48 16.58 25.43
N ARG A 92 17.78 16.87 25.36
CA ARG A 92 18.30 18.08 24.70
C ARG A 92 17.93 18.14 23.23
N SER A 93 18.02 17.00 22.53
CA SER A 93 17.62 16.91 21.12
C SER A 93 16.11 17.12 20.95
N LYS A 94 15.27 16.52 21.81
CA LYS A 94 13.81 16.72 21.78
C LYS A 94 13.41 18.16 22.13
N LEU A 95 14.06 18.77 23.12
CA LEU A 95 13.84 20.17 23.48
C LEU A 95 14.28 21.10 22.34
N SER A 96 15.44 20.83 21.73
CA SER A 96 15.92 21.56 20.55
C SER A 96 14.96 21.44 19.38
N GLN A 97 14.39 20.25 19.12
CA GLN A 97 13.36 20.07 18.08
C GLN A 97 12.09 20.87 18.39
N ALA A 98 11.66 20.90 19.65
CA ALA A 98 10.54 21.72 20.09
C ALA A 98 10.86 23.23 20.03
N GLU A 99 12.12 23.63 20.19
CA GLU A 99 12.60 25.01 20.07
C GLU A 99 12.90 25.46 18.64
N THR A 100 13.16 24.54 17.70
CA THR A 100 13.27 24.80 16.25
C THR A 100 11.91 24.92 15.56
N ASN A 101 10.81 24.68 16.29
CA ASN A 101 9.45 24.91 15.83
C ASN A 101 8.75 26.13 16.51
N PRO A 102 9.41 27.29 16.74
CA PRO A 102 8.76 28.47 17.28
C PRO A 102 7.81 29.08 16.25
N GLN A 103 8.08 28.82 14.96
CA GLN A 103 7.23 29.18 13.83
C GLN A 103 5.85 28.55 13.97
N ALA A 104 5.71 27.25 14.31
CA ALA A 104 4.38 26.65 14.46
C ALA A 104 3.54 27.27 15.59
N SER A 105 4.15 27.65 16.72
CA SER A 105 3.43 28.31 17.82
C SER A 105 3.07 29.77 17.48
N GLN A 106 3.97 30.50 16.81
CA GLN A 106 3.68 31.84 16.29
C GLN A 106 2.63 31.80 15.18
N ASP A 107 2.73 30.86 14.24
CA ASP A 107 1.81 30.64 13.14
C ASP A 107 0.42 30.28 13.66
N LEU A 108 0.30 29.41 14.69
CA LEU A 108 -0.98 29.12 15.35
C LEU A 108 -1.57 30.38 16.00
N THR A 109 -0.73 31.17 16.68
CA THR A 109 -1.16 32.43 17.32
C THR A 109 -1.62 33.47 16.28
N GLU A 110 -0.91 33.59 15.15
CA GLU A 110 -1.30 34.45 14.04
C GLU A 110 -2.55 33.94 13.33
N ARG A 111 -2.70 32.62 13.18
CA ARG A 111 -3.89 31.97 12.60
C ARG A 111 -5.13 32.22 13.44
N VAL A 112 -5.02 32.11 14.77
CA VAL A 112 -6.11 32.45 15.71
C VAL A 112 -6.50 33.92 15.55
N LYS A 113 -5.53 34.85 15.60
CA LYS A 113 -5.82 36.28 15.40
C LYS A 113 -6.44 36.60 14.04
N GLN A 114 -6.02 35.88 12.99
CA GLN A 114 -6.56 36.06 11.65
C GLN A 114 -8.00 35.55 11.55
N LEU A 115 -8.30 34.40 12.15
CA LEU A 115 -9.67 33.86 12.23
C LEU A 115 -10.59 34.75 13.07
N GLU A 116 -10.13 35.29 14.19
CA GLU A 116 -10.88 36.27 14.99
C GLU A 116 -11.19 37.55 14.20
N LYS A 117 -10.23 38.04 13.42
CA LYS A 117 -10.39 39.23 12.58
C LYS A 117 -11.37 38.98 11.44
N GLU A 118 -11.30 37.81 10.80
CA GLU A 118 -12.21 37.42 9.73
C GLU A 118 -13.63 37.22 10.26
N LEU A 119 -13.80 36.55 11.41
CA LEU A 119 -15.10 36.41 12.07
C LEU A 119 -15.74 37.77 12.36
N LYS A 120 -14.98 38.69 12.99
CA LYS A 120 -15.47 40.05 13.28
C LYS A 120 -15.86 40.79 12.00
N LYS A 121 -15.06 40.69 10.94
CA LYS A 121 -15.35 41.31 9.65
C LYS A 121 -16.66 40.76 9.06
N ARG A 122 -16.87 39.45 9.07
CA ARG A 122 -18.07 38.80 8.52
C ARG A 122 -19.33 39.13 9.30
N ILE A 123 -19.26 39.16 10.63
CA ILE A 123 -20.39 39.60 11.48
C ILE A 123 -20.80 41.04 11.15
N ILE A 124 -19.82 41.95 10.98
CA ILE A 124 -20.10 43.34 10.61
C ILE A 124 -20.69 43.44 9.20
N GLU A 125 -20.15 42.70 8.23
CA GLU A 125 -20.60 42.73 6.83
C GLU A 125 -22.03 42.19 6.68
N ASN A 126 -22.37 41.06 7.32
CA ASN A 126 -23.74 40.54 7.39
C ASN A 126 -24.68 41.48 8.17
N GLY A 127 -24.20 42.10 9.25
CA GLY A 127 -24.96 43.09 10.01
C GLY A 127 -25.34 44.33 9.18
N ILE A 128 -24.41 44.85 8.37
CA ILE A 128 -24.65 45.97 7.46
C ILE A 128 -25.63 45.58 6.35
N LEU A 129 -25.47 44.39 5.77
CA LEU A 129 -26.37 43.90 4.70
C LEU A 129 -27.80 43.70 5.22
N ARG A 130 -27.97 43.18 6.45
CA ARG A 130 -29.27 43.10 7.12
C ARG A 130 -29.87 44.47 7.40
N GLY A 131 -29.08 45.41 7.93
CA GLY A 131 -29.53 46.78 8.20
C GLY A 131 -30.11 47.45 6.95
N LYS A 132 -29.41 47.32 5.82
CA LYS A 132 -29.88 47.79 4.51
C LYS A 132 -31.12 47.04 4.03
N LEU A 133 -31.22 45.74 4.25
CA LEU A 133 -32.40 44.94 3.89
C LEU A 133 -33.63 45.41 4.68
N THR A 134 -33.50 45.64 5.99
CA THR A 134 -34.59 46.19 6.83
C THR A 134 -34.98 47.62 6.47
N GLU A 135 -34.04 48.47 6.05
CA GLU A 135 -34.36 49.83 5.57
C GLU A 135 -35.16 49.78 4.26
N VAL A 136 -34.74 48.95 3.29
CA VAL A 136 -35.41 48.82 1.99
C VAL A 136 -36.78 48.12 2.12
N GLU A 137 -36.94 47.17 3.06
CA GLU A 137 -38.23 46.55 3.37
C GLU A 137 -39.24 47.52 4.01
N SER A 138 -38.78 48.64 4.57
CA SER A 138 -39.63 49.68 5.17
C SER A 138 -40.10 50.77 4.18
N GLU A 139 -39.53 50.80 2.96
CA GLU A 139 -39.93 51.70 1.87
C GLU A 139 -41.16 51.15 1.10
N PRO A 140 -41.99 52.02 0.49
CA PRO A 140 -43.15 51.57 -0.28
C PRO A 140 -42.73 50.66 -1.45
N GLN A 141 -43.40 49.52 -1.61
CA GLN A 141 -43.10 48.51 -2.63
C GLN A 141 -43.18 49.09 -4.05
N THR A 142 -42.02 49.47 -4.57
CA THR A 142 -41.79 49.83 -5.97
C THR A 142 -40.97 48.73 -6.64
N PRO A 143 -41.04 48.58 -7.98
CA PRO A 143 -40.23 47.60 -8.71
C PRO A 143 -38.72 47.76 -8.46
N GLU A 144 -38.24 48.99 -8.30
CA GLU A 144 -36.84 49.31 -7.96
C GLU A 144 -36.46 48.90 -6.53
N ALA A 145 -37.38 48.98 -5.56
CA ALA A 145 -37.15 48.49 -4.20
C ALA A 145 -37.06 46.96 -4.16
N GLN A 146 -37.88 46.26 -4.96
CA GLN A 146 -37.84 44.80 -5.06
C GLN A 146 -36.54 44.30 -5.71
N GLU A 147 -36.02 44.99 -6.72
CA GLU A 147 -34.74 44.65 -7.36
C GLU A 147 -33.55 44.80 -6.39
N LYS A 148 -33.57 45.83 -5.53
CA LYS A 148 -32.57 46.02 -4.46
C LYS A 148 -32.64 44.92 -3.39
N ILE A 149 -33.84 44.48 -3.02
CA ILE A 149 -34.04 43.34 -2.09
C ILE A 149 -33.44 42.07 -2.69
N ASP A 150 -33.75 41.77 -3.96
CA ASP A 150 -33.23 40.58 -4.65
C ASP A 150 -31.70 40.61 -4.80
N GLU A 151 -31.10 41.78 -5.00
CA GLU A 151 -29.65 41.95 -5.07
C GLU A 151 -28.97 41.73 -3.70
N LEU A 152 -29.56 42.23 -2.61
CA LEU A 152 -29.08 42.00 -1.24
C LEU A 152 -29.20 40.53 -0.83
N VAL A 153 -30.30 39.87 -1.18
CA VAL A 153 -30.50 38.42 -0.93
C VAL A 153 -29.48 37.59 -1.72
N ARG A 154 -29.22 37.91 -2.99
CA ARG A 154 -28.15 37.25 -3.77
C ARG A 154 -26.76 37.50 -3.18
N GLY A 155 -26.53 38.68 -2.60
CA GLY A 155 -25.29 39.00 -1.88
C GLY A 155 -25.06 38.09 -0.68
N LEU A 156 -26.08 37.91 0.16
CA LEU A 156 -26.06 37.03 1.33
C LEU A 156 -25.90 35.54 0.96
N GLN A 157 -26.58 35.07 -0.09
CA GLN A 157 -26.44 33.69 -0.56
C GLN A 157 -25.03 33.39 -1.12
N ARG A 158 -24.37 34.39 -1.75
CA ARG A 158 -22.99 34.24 -2.23
C ARG A 158 -22.00 34.10 -1.07
N THR A 159 -22.17 34.86 0.01
CA THR A 159 -21.27 34.79 1.18
C THR A 159 -21.40 33.45 1.90
N GLU A 160 -22.62 32.93 2.04
CA GLU A 160 -22.92 31.60 2.59
C GLU A 160 -22.31 30.46 1.75
N SER A 161 -22.48 30.52 0.41
CA SER A 161 -21.92 29.52 -0.51
C SER A 161 -20.38 29.45 -0.50
N VAL A 162 -19.69 30.56 -0.21
CA VAL A 162 -18.23 30.56 -0.06
C VAL A 162 -17.80 29.85 1.21
N VAL A 163 -18.48 30.09 2.33
CA VAL A 163 -18.21 29.46 3.63
C VAL A 163 -18.43 27.95 3.56
N LEU A 164 -19.53 27.50 2.95
CA LEU A 164 -19.83 26.08 2.80
C LEU A 164 -18.80 25.37 1.91
N ARG A 165 -18.31 26.00 0.84
CA ARG A 165 -17.23 25.43 0.00
C ARG A 165 -15.91 25.30 0.74
N GLU A 166 -15.58 26.25 1.59
CA GLU A 166 -14.37 26.20 2.41
C GLU A 166 -14.47 25.07 3.44
N LYS A 167 -15.65 24.86 4.04
CA LYS A 167 -15.91 23.75 4.95
C LYS A 167 -15.82 22.37 4.29
N VAL A 168 -16.32 22.24 3.06
CA VAL A 168 -16.20 21.00 2.27
C VAL A 168 -14.73 20.66 2.01
N LYS A 169 -13.91 21.63 1.61
CA LYS A 169 -12.47 21.43 1.42
C LYS A 169 -11.74 20.98 2.68
N GLU A 170 -12.16 21.47 3.86
CA GLU A 170 -11.59 21.04 5.14
C GLU A 170 -11.96 19.58 5.47
N LEU A 171 -13.21 19.19 5.24
CA LEU A 171 -13.67 17.82 5.45
C LEU A 171 -13.02 16.83 4.48
N GLU A 172 -12.73 17.25 3.25
CA GLU A 172 -11.96 16.46 2.27
C GLU A 172 -10.53 16.22 2.77
N GLY A 173 -9.86 17.24 3.31
CA GLY A 173 -8.51 17.11 3.90
C GLY A 173 -8.45 16.16 5.11
N ASP A 174 -9.46 16.18 5.96
CA ASP A 174 -9.57 15.25 7.10
C ASP A 174 -9.79 13.80 6.64
N SER A 175 -10.54 13.59 5.55
CA SER A 175 -10.73 12.27 4.93
C SER A 175 -9.41 11.71 4.39
N GLU A 176 -8.63 12.53 3.67
CA GLU A 176 -7.30 12.14 3.17
C GLU A 176 -6.32 11.80 4.30
N ALA A 177 -6.37 12.53 5.41
CA ALA A 177 -5.55 12.25 6.59
C ALA A 177 -5.94 10.91 7.24
N SER A 178 -7.24 10.60 7.31
CA SER A 178 -7.75 9.33 7.81
C SER A 178 -7.35 8.15 6.91
N GLU A 179 -7.38 8.32 5.59
CA GLU A 179 -6.93 7.30 4.64
C GLU A 179 -5.43 6.98 4.78
N ARG A 180 -4.59 8.02 4.90
CA ARG A 180 -3.15 7.86 5.16
C ARG A 180 -2.87 7.15 6.49
N ASN A 181 -3.67 7.40 7.52
CA ASN A 181 -3.55 6.68 8.80
C ASN A 181 -3.91 5.20 8.66
N GLY A 182 -4.97 4.88 7.92
CA GLY A 182 -5.36 3.51 7.62
C GLY A 182 -4.32 2.75 6.77
N GLU A 183 -3.60 3.43 5.88
CA GLU A 183 -2.49 2.85 5.12
C GLU A 183 -1.29 2.50 6.00
N LEU A 184 -0.88 3.42 6.88
CA LEU A 184 0.20 3.19 7.83
C LEU A 184 -0.12 2.02 8.78
N GLU A 185 -1.37 1.90 9.23
CA GLU A 185 -1.79 0.79 10.09
C GLU A 185 -1.75 -0.56 9.36
N ARG A 186 -2.12 -0.60 8.07
CA ARG A 186 -2.00 -1.79 7.22
C ARG A 186 -0.54 -2.18 6.99
N GLU A 187 0.33 -1.21 6.76
CA GLU A 187 1.76 -1.44 6.54
C GLU A 187 2.45 -1.94 7.82
N LEU A 188 2.05 -1.42 8.98
CA LEU A 188 2.49 -1.88 10.30
C LEU A 188 2.08 -3.34 10.56
N LYS A 189 0.84 -3.72 10.23
CA LYS A 189 0.36 -5.12 10.32
C LYS A 189 1.19 -6.05 9.42
N LYS A 190 1.47 -5.63 8.17
CA LYS A 190 2.32 -6.39 7.25
C LYS A 190 3.73 -6.60 7.80
N LYS A 191 4.34 -5.57 8.38
CA LYS A 191 5.69 -5.63 8.95
C LYS A 191 5.78 -6.50 10.21
N ASN A 192 4.73 -6.52 11.04
CA ASN A 192 4.66 -7.43 12.18
C ASN A 192 4.59 -8.90 11.72
N ILE A 193 3.77 -9.21 10.70
CA ILE A 193 3.68 -10.57 10.12
C ILE A 193 5.04 -11.01 9.55
N GLU A 194 5.75 -10.12 8.84
CA GLU A 194 7.10 -10.39 8.33
C GLU A 194 8.09 -10.72 9.46
N SER A 195 8.03 -9.98 10.57
CA SER A 195 8.86 -10.23 11.77
C SER A 195 8.55 -11.61 12.39
N ASP A 196 7.27 -11.98 12.46
CA ASP A 196 6.85 -13.28 13.01
C ASP A 196 7.29 -14.45 12.13
N ILE A 197 7.22 -14.30 10.80
CA ILE A 197 7.73 -15.30 9.85
C ILE A 197 9.25 -15.46 9.99
N LEU A 198 10.00 -14.35 10.10
CA LEU A 198 11.45 -14.38 10.31
C LEU A 198 11.82 -15.04 11.65
N ARG A 199 11.08 -14.75 12.73
CA ARG A 199 11.25 -15.41 14.03
C ARG A 199 10.93 -16.91 13.96
N SER A 200 9.90 -17.29 13.21
CA SER A 200 9.54 -18.69 13.01
C SER A 200 10.62 -19.43 12.22
N LYS A 201 11.14 -18.83 11.14
CA LYS A 201 12.28 -19.40 10.38
C LYS A 201 13.53 -19.51 11.25
N LEU A 202 13.87 -18.47 12.01
CA LEU A 202 15.00 -18.51 12.93
C LEU A 202 14.85 -19.63 13.97
N ARG A 203 13.66 -19.81 14.54
CA ARG A 203 13.35 -20.93 15.44
C ARG A 203 13.45 -22.29 14.75
N GLN A 204 13.08 -22.41 13.47
CA GLN A 204 13.25 -23.65 12.72
C GLN A 204 14.74 -23.99 12.57
N PHE A 205 15.57 -23.03 12.15
CA PHE A 205 17.02 -23.21 12.05
C PHE A 205 17.70 -23.47 13.41
N GLU A 206 17.27 -22.80 14.48
CA GLU A 206 17.78 -23.00 15.84
C GLU A 206 17.30 -24.34 16.46
N ASN A 207 16.13 -24.85 16.06
CA ASN A 207 15.56 -26.13 16.53
C ASN A 207 15.66 -27.27 15.50
N THR A 208 16.62 -27.26 14.58
CA THR A 208 16.88 -28.42 13.71
C THR A 208 18.01 -29.29 14.31
N PRO A 209 17.75 -30.24 15.24
CA PRO A 209 18.70 -31.30 15.54
C PRO A 209 18.53 -32.41 14.49
N SER A 210 19.53 -32.71 13.67
CA SER A 210 19.68 -34.10 13.13
C SER A 210 20.98 -34.35 12.36
N ASN A 211 21.47 -33.48 11.46
CA ASN A 211 22.65 -33.88 10.66
C ASN A 211 23.99 -33.77 11.38
N ALA A 212 24.20 -32.73 12.20
CA ALA A 212 25.49 -32.54 12.89
C ALA A 212 25.71 -33.54 14.04
N GLN A 213 24.65 -33.98 14.72
CA GLN A 213 24.75 -34.91 15.84
C GLN A 213 25.00 -36.35 15.36
N GLU A 214 24.30 -36.79 14.31
CA GLU A 214 24.57 -38.08 13.66
C GLU A 214 25.96 -38.11 12.99
N ALA A 215 26.39 -37.01 12.36
CA ALA A 215 27.74 -36.90 11.81
C ALA A 215 28.81 -36.97 12.91
N ASN A 216 28.59 -36.33 14.05
CA ASN A 216 29.49 -36.38 15.21
C ASN A 216 29.55 -37.78 15.86
N GLU A 217 28.44 -38.51 15.91
CA GLU A 217 28.42 -39.90 16.39
C GLU A 217 29.16 -40.86 15.43
N ARG A 218 28.94 -40.71 14.12
CA ARG A 218 29.68 -41.47 13.08
C ARG A 218 31.18 -41.16 13.07
N MET A 219 31.55 -39.90 13.27
CA MET A 219 32.95 -39.47 13.47
C MET A 219 33.57 -40.17 14.68
N ARG A 220 32.86 -40.19 15.81
CA ARG A 220 33.34 -40.83 17.04
C ARG A 220 33.52 -42.35 16.89
N ASP A 221 32.69 -43.00 16.08
CA ASP A 221 32.83 -44.43 15.79
C ASP A 221 33.95 -44.74 14.77
N LEU A 222 34.15 -43.88 13.77
CA LEU A 222 35.30 -43.96 12.87
C LEU A 222 36.63 -43.75 13.63
N GLU A 223 36.67 -42.81 14.58
CA GLU A 223 37.83 -42.60 15.46
C GLU A 223 38.20 -43.85 16.28
N LYS A 224 37.19 -44.55 16.82
CA LYS A 224 37.41 -45.81 17.55
C LYS A 224 37.98 -46.89 16.63
N GLN A 225 37.49 -46.99 15.39
CA GLN A 225 38.00 -47.95 14.42
C GLN A 225 39.44 -47.63 13.99
N VAL A 226 39.76 -46.35 13.74
CA VAL A 226 41.14 -45.92 13.43
C VAL A 226 42.09 -46.26 14.59
N LYS A 227 41.69 -46.02 15.84
CA LYS A 227 42.49 -46.40 17.02
C LYS A 227 42.69 -47.91 17.12
N LYS A 228 41.67 -48.72 16.82
CA LYS A 228 41.77 -50.18 16.81
C LYS A 228 42.81 -50.69 15.82
N TYR A 229 42.75 -50.23 14.56
CA TYR A 229 43.72 -50.61 13.53
C TYR A 229 45.13 -50.08 13.81
N GLN A 230 45.24 -48.91 14.42
CA GLN A 230 46.54 -48.39 14.87
C GLN A 230 47.18 -49.31 15.92
N ILE A 231 46.42 -49.70 16.94
CA ILE A 231 46.90 -50.63 17.98
C ILE A 231 47.26 -51.99 17.38
N GLU A 232 46.46 -52.51 16.46
CA GLU A 232 46.73 -53.77 15.77
C GLU A 232 48.01 -53.71 14.93
N ALA A 233 48.24 -52.62 14.20
CA ALA A 233 49.47 -52.38 13.46
C ALA A 233 50.69 -52.25 14.39
N ASP A 234 50.55 -51.61 15.55
CA ASP A 234 51.65 -51.46 16.51
C ASP A 234 52.01 -52.82 17.15
N ILE A 235 51.01 -53.65 17.49
CA ILE A 235 51.21 -55.02 17.99
C ILE A 235 51.89 -55.91 16.93
N LEU A 236 51.42 -55.85 15.67
CA LEU A 236 52.01 -56.62 14.58
C LEU A 236 53.45 -56.20 14.31
N ARG A 237 53.74 -54.89 14.35
CA ARG A 237 55.10 -54.36 14.21
C ARG A 237 56.02 -54.84 15.33
N ALA A 238 55.54 -54.85 16.57
CA ALA A 238 56.29 -55.37 17.71
C ALA A 238 56.59 -56.88 17.57
N LYS A 239 55.62 -57.67 17.09
CA LYS A 239 55.80 -59.11 16.83
C LYS A 239 56.76 -59.39 15.67
N VAL A 240 56.68 -58.61 14.59
CA VAL A 240 57.63 -58.69 13.46
C VAL A 240 59.04 -58.41 13.96
N SER A 241 59.27 -57.30 14.67
CA SER A 241 60.61 -56.99 15.21
C SER A 241 61.14 -58.00 16.22
N GLN A 242 60.26 -58.61 17.02
CA GLN A 242 60.66 -59.67 17.94
C GLN A 242 61.08 -60.94 17.19
N LEU A 243 60.32 -61.36 16.18
CA LEU A 243 60.64 -62.53 15.37
C LEU A 243 61.85 -62.28 14.44
N GLU A 244 62.04 -61.07 13.92
CA GLU A 244 63.26 -60.69 13.19
C GLU A 244 64.50 -60.80 14.08
N SER A 245 64.40 -60.36 15.35
CA SER A 245 65.48 -60.51 16.32
C SER A 245 65.75 -61.97 16.69
N ASP A 246 64.71 -62.79 16.81
CA ASP A 246 64.83 -64.21 17.15
C ASP A 246 65.36 -65.03 15.94
N ALA A 247 64.88 -64.75 14.72
CA ALA A 247 65.32 -65.38 13.47
C ALA A 247 66.77 -65.02 13.11
N ALA A 248 67.24 -63.81 13.45
CA ALA A 248 68.65 -63.45 13.30
C ALA A 248 69.61 -64.32 14.16
N SER A 249 69.08 -65.08 15.13
CA SER A 249 69.85 -65.99 15.99
C SER A 249 69.73 -67.47 15.59
N ARG A 250 68.79 -67.83 14.71
CA ARG A 250 68.52 -69.20 14.23
C ARG A 250 68.07 -69.14 12.76
N ASP A 251 68.90 -69.63 11.84
CA ASP A 251 68.59 -69.72 10.39
C ASP A 251 67.48 -70.78 10.11
N ASP A 252 66.26 -70.53 10.58
CA ASP A 252 65.11 -71.42 10.44
C ASP A 252 64.10 -70.84 9.43
N GLU A 253 63.86 -71.55 8.32
CA GLU A 253 63.00 -71.18 7.18
C GLU A 253 61.52 -70.93 7.59
N GLU A 254 61.06 -71.60 8.65
CA GLU A 254 59.72 -71.42 9.23
C GLU A 254 59.56 -70.04 9.90
N SER A 255 60.64 -69.47 10.45
CA SER A 255 60.62 -68.14 11.05
C SER A 255 60.49 -67.05 9.98
N THR A 256 61.11 -67.25 8.82
CA THR A 256 61.02 -66.33 7.68
C THR A 256 59.62 -66.29 7.05
N GLU A 257 58.96 -67.43 6.89
CA GLU A 257 57.56 -67.47 6.40
C GLU A 257 56.60 -66.78 7.37
N ARG A 258 56.82 -66.94 8.68
CA ARG A 258 55.97 -66.35 9.72
C ARG A 258 56.16 -64.83 9.85
N ILE A 259 57.37 -64.33 9.62
CA ILE A 259 57.64 -62.89 9.49
C ILE A 259 56.90 -62.34 8.26
N GLU A 260 56.98 -63.01 7.10
CA GLU A 260 56.30 -62.56 5.88
C GLU A 260 54.77 -62.51 6.03
N GLU A 261 54.18 -63.46 6.76
CA GLU A 261 52.75 -63.48 7.06
C GLU A 261 52.34 -62.31 7.98
N LEU A 262 53.13 -62.02 9.02
CA LEU A 262 52.89 -60.88 9.91
C LEU A 262 53.11 -59.53 9.22
N GLU A 263 54.06 -59.44 8.29
CA GLU A 263 54.25 -58.25 7.45
C GLU A 263 53.07 -58.02 6.50
N LYS A 264 52.50 -59.08 5.92
CA LYS A 264 51.26 -59.00 5.11
C LYS A 264 50.10 -58.51 5.98
N GLY A 265 49.97 -59.03 7.21
CA GLY A 265 49.00 -58.56 8.19
C GLY A 265 49.18 -57.08 8.56
N LEU A 266 50.43 -56.65 8.78
CA LEU A 266 50.78 -55.26 9.10
C LEU A 266 50.45 -54.30 7.95
N LYS A 267 50.76 -54.68 6.70
CA LYS A 267 50.39 -53.91 5.50
C LYS A 267 48.88 -53.78 5.36
N LYS A 268 48.12 -54.83 5.61
CA LYS A 268 46.65 -54.80 5.57
C LYS A 268 46.05 -53.89 6.66
N SER A 269 46.51 -54.02 7.91
CA SER A 269 46.04 -53.16 9.01
C SER A 269 46.39 -51.68 8.79
N THR A 270 47.58 -51.39 8.27
CA THR A 270 48.02 -50.02 7.95
C THR A 270 47.21 -49.40 6.81
N THR A 271 46.89 -50.18 5.78
CA THR A 271 46.09 -49.70 4.64
C THR A 271 44.62 -49.45 5.03
N GLU A 272 44.03 -50.34 5.83
CA GLU A 272 42.67 -50.16 6.37
C GLU A 272 42.58 -48.94 7.31
N GLY A 273 43.56 -48.74 8.19
CA GLY A 273 43.65 -47.55 9.06
C GLY A 273 43.80 -46.23 8.28
N ASN A 274 44.60 -46.21 7.22
CA ASN A 274 44.78 -45.03 6.37
C ASN A 274 43.51 -44.69 5.58
N LEU A 275 42.79 -45.69 5.08
CA LEU A 275 41.52 -45.49 4.37
C LEU A 275 40.44 -44.89 5.30
N LEU A 276 40.36 -45.37 6.54
CA LEU A 276 39.43 -44.83 7.54
C LEU A 276 39.78 -43.38 7.93
N ARG A 277 41.08 -43.04 8.03
CA ARG A 277 41.54 -41.67 8.28
C ARG A 277 41.19 -40.73 7.12
N ALA A 278 41.31 -41.18 5.88
CA ALA A 278 40.88 -40.41 4.70
C ALA A 278 39.36 -40.20 4.68
N LYS A 279 38.56 -41.21 5.05
CA LYS A 279 37.10 -41.07 5.22
C LYS A 279 36.74 -40.08 6.33
N MET A 280 37.43 -40.10 7.47
CA MET A 280 37.23 -39.11 8.54
C MET A 280 37.46 -37.68 8.05
N GLN A 281 38.54 -37.41 7.32
CA GLN A 281 38.83 -36.07 6.79
C GLN A 281 37.77 -35.56 5.80
N LEU A 282 37.14 -36.45 5.04
CA LEU A 282 36.05 -36.07 4.15
C LEU A 282 34.78 -35.70 4.93
N PHE A 283 34.42 -36.47 5.95
CA PHE A 283 33.28 -36.16 6.83
C PHE A 283 33.48 -34.88 7.64
N GLU A 284 34.70 -34.63 8.12
CA GLU A 284 35.03 -33.41 8.85
C GLU A 284 34.85 -32.17 7.96
N LYS A 285 35.31 -32.21 6.70
CA LYS A 285 35.11 -31.14 5.72
C LYS A 285 33.64 -30.92 5.35
N GLU A 286 32.84 -31.98 5.28
CA GLU A 286 31.41 -31.90 4.96
C GLU A 286 30.60 -31.35 6.15
N SER A 287 30.99 -31.69 7.38
CA SER A 287 30.38 -31.15 8.60
C SER A 287 30.69 -29.66 8.82
N THR A 288 31.93 -29.22 8.55
CA THR A 288 32.28 -27.80 8.68
C THR A 288 31.58 -26.95 7.63
N ALA A 289 31.54 -27.39 6.37
CA ALA A 289 30.85 -26.66 5.29
C ALA A 289 29.34 -26.49 5.54
N THR A 290 28.68 -27.51 6.11
CA THR A 290 27.25 -27.42 6.46
C THR A 290 26.99 -26.55 7.68
N GLN A 291 27.91 -26.53 8.65
CA GLN A 291 27.82 -25.65 9.82
C GLN A 291 28.03 -24.17 9.44
N ASP A 292 28.99 -23.89 8.56
CA ASP A 292 29.27 -22.54 8.06
C ASP A 292 28.09 -21.98 7.25
N SER A 293 27.50 -22.78 6.35
CA SER A 293 26.33 -22.37 5.57
C SER A 293 25.10 -22.07 6.44
N ASN A 294 24.84 -22.89 7.48
CA ASN A 294 23.76 -22.63 8.43
C ASN A 294 24.03 -21.39 9.28
N SER A 295 25.30 -21.14 9.65
CA SER A 295 25.70 -19.94 10.39
C SER A 295 25.47 -18.66 9.59
N GLU A 296 25.83 -18.66 8.30
CA GLU A 296 25.61 -17.53 7.39
C GLU A 296 24.11 -17.23 7.21
N GLN A 297 23.28 -18.25 7.01
CA GLN A 297 21.82 -18.10 6.89
C GLN A 297 21.17 -17.59 8.19
N ILE A 298 21.64 -18.04 9.36
CA ILE A 298 21.18 -17.53 10.65
C ILE A 298 21.57 -16.05 10.82
N GLU A 299 22.76 -15.64 10.39
CA GLU A 299 23.20 -14.25 10.47
C GLU A 299 22.40 -13.34 9.54
N GLU A 300 22.07 -13.81 8.33
CA GLU A 300 21.23 -13.11 7.38
C GLU A 300 19.79 -12.92 7.88
N LEU A 301 19.19 -13.97 8.45
CA LEU A 301 17.87 -13.89 9.11
C LEU A 301 17.88 -12.92 10.30
N ARG A 302 18.97 -12.87 11.08
CA ARG A 302 19.14 -11.91 12.19
C ARG A 302 19.26 -10.47 11.69
N LYS A 303 19.94 -10.23 10.57
CA LYS A 303 20.01 -8.90 9.92
C LYS A 303 18.64 -8.47 9.39
N GLY A 304 17.91 -9.36 8.74
CA GLY A 304 16.53 -9.12 8.28
C GLY A 304 15.58 -8.77 9.42
N LEU A 305 15.66 -9.50 10.54
CA LEU A 305 14.83 -9.25 11.72
C LEU A 305 15.11 -7.88 12.37
N LYS A 306 16.39 -7.48 12.46
CA LYS A 306 16.77 -6.14 12.97
C LYS A 306 16.18 -5.04 12.10
N LYS A 307 16.29 -5.17 10.76
CA LYS A 307 15.76 -4.20 9.80
C LYS A 307 14.23 -4.06 9.90
N SER A 308 13.51 -5.18 9.93
CA SER A 308 12.04 -5.21 10.11
C SER A 308 11.61 -4.59 11.45
N THR A 309 12.38 -4.80 12.52
CA THR A 309 12.09 -4.23 13.85
C THR A 309 12.27 -2.71 13.87
N THR A 310 13.33 -2.19 13.23
CA THR A 310 13.56 -0.74 13.12
C THR A 310 12.50 -0.05 12.26
N GLU A 311 12.11 -0.65 11.13
CA GLU A 311 11.05 -0.14 10.26
C GLU A 311 9.71 -0.08 11.02
N SER A 312 9.38 -1.12 11.78
CA SER A 312 8.17 -1.15 12.62
C SER A 312 8.19 -0.09 13.73
N GLN A 313 9.34 0.21 14.32
CA GLN A 313 9.45 1.29 15.32
C GLN A 313 9.25 2.68 14.71
N ILE A 314 9.78 2.92 13.51
CA ILE A 314 9.59 4.18 12.79
C ILE A 314 8.11 4.37 12.42
N LEU A 315 7.47 3.31 11.91
CA LEU A 315 6.04 3.33 11.58
C LEU A 315 5.17 3.55 12.83
N ARG A 316 5.49 2.91 13.96
CA ARG A 316 4.82 3.19 15.26
C ARG A 316 4.96 4.65 15.66
N SER A 317 6.17 5.23 15.56
CA SER A 317 6.38 6.63 15.91
C SER A 317 5.59 7.58 15.02
N LYS A 318 5.52 7.31 13.71
CA LYS A 318 4.72 8.10 12.76
C LYS A 318 3.22 7.96 13.02
N LEU A 319 2.76 6.75 13.36
CA LEU A 319 1.36 6.49 13.71
C LEU A 319 0.98 7.27 14.98
N THR A 320 1.81 7.21 16.02
CA THR A 320 1.57 7.99 17.26
C THR A 320 1.60 9.50 17.02
N GLU A 321 2.46 9.99 16.11
CA GLU A 321 2.49 11.39 15.74
C GLU A 321 1.22 11.82 15.00
N LEU A 322 0.71 10.99 14.08
CA LEU A 322 -0.53 11.26 13.33
C LEU A 322 -1.80 11.06 14.19
N GLU A 323 -1.84 10.03 15.03
CA GLU A 323 -2.88 9.85 16.05
C GLU A 323 -2.91 11.05 17.00
N SER A 324 -1.74 11.53 17.44
CA SER A 324 -1.69 12.75 18.25
C SER A 324 -2.21 13.98 17.48
N LYS A 325 -2.11 14.05 16.16
CA LYS A 325 -2.74 15.12 15.35
C LYS A 325 -4.26 14.90 15.18
N GLN A 326 -4.74 13.65 15.21
CA GLN A 326 -6.17 13.29 15.04
C GLN A 326 -6.99 13.40 16.35
N VAL A 327 -6.36 13.20 17.52
CA VAL A 327 -7.01 13.18 18.84
C VAL A 327 -7.50 14.56 19.33
N HIS A 328 -7.02 15.67 18.75
CA HIS A 328 -7.49 17.02 19.13
C HIS A 328 -8.86 17.40 18.51
N SER A 329 -9.51 16.46 17.80
CA SER A 329 -10.91 16.54 17.35
C SER A 329 -11.92 15.99 18.38
N GLY A 330 -11.50 15.75 19.63
CA GLY A 330 -12.15 14.98 20.70
C GLY A 330 -13.63 15.23 21.07
N ALA A 331 -14.33 16.17 20.43
CA ALA A 331 -15.80 16.16 20.40
C ALA A 331 -16.38 15.00 19.56
N SER A 332 -15.55 14.36 18.73
CA SER A 332 -15.95 13.23 17.90
C SER A 332 -15.91 11.89 18.64
N SER A 333 -15.13 11.70 19.71
CA SER A 333 -14.94 10.38 20.34
C SER A 333 -16.24 9.77 20.88
N TYR A 334 -17.09 10.56 21.54
CA TYR A 334 -18.39 10.06 22.03
C TYR A 334 -19.40 9.83 20.90
N LYS A 335 -19.29 10.57 19.79
CA LYS A 335 -20.16 10.41 18.62
C LYS A 335 -19.70 9.25 17.75
N ILE A 336 -18.39 9.03 17.67
CA ILE A 336 -17.73 7.87 17.06
C ILE A 336 -18.03 6.63 17.88
N GLU A 337 -17.95 6.64 19.21
CA GLU A 337 -18.30 5.48 20.03
C GLU A 337 -19.78 5.10 19.88
N THR A 338 -20.68 6.09 19.77
CA THR A 338 -22.11 5.87 19.50
C THR A 338 -22.32 5.32 18.08
N LEU A 339 -21.64 5.91 17.08
CA LEU A 339 -21.69 5.46 15.69
C LEU A 339 -21.00 4.10 15.51
N GLU A 340 -19.97 3.76 16.27
CA GLU A 340 -19.26 2.47 16.28
C GLU A 340 -20.11 1.38 16.92
N GLN A 341 -20.91 1.71 17.95
CA GLN A 341 -21.91 0.81 18.49
C GLN A 341 -23.04 0.58 17.49
N GLU A 342 -23.48 1.61 16.76
CA GLU A 342 -24.44 1.48 15.66
C GLU A 342 -23.88 0.70 14.47
N LEU A 343 -22.61 0.88 14.14
CA LEU A 343 -21.89 0.21 13.06
C LEU A 343 -21.59 -1.24 13.44
N LYS A 344 -21.31 -1.55 14.71
CA LYS A 344 -21.26 -2.93 15.22
C LYS A 344 -22.62 -3.62 15.12
N LYS A 345 -23.70 -2.94 15.49
CA LYS A 345 -25.07 -3.48 15.36
C LYS A 345 -25.42 -3.73 13.89
N LYS A 346 -25.06 -2.79 13.00
CA LYS A 346 -25.26 -2.93 11.55
C LYS A 346 -24.34 -3.99 10.93
N ASN A 347 -23.12 -4.17 11.40
CA ASN A 347 -22.24 -5.25 10.96
C ASN A 347 -22.76 -6.62 11.38
N ILE A 348 -23.29 -6.78 12.60
CA ILE A 348 -23.95 -8.02 13.01
C ILE A 348 -25.18 -8.31 12.14
N GLU A 349 -25.98 -7.28 11.82
CA GLU A 349 -27.12 -7.40 10.90
C GLU A 349 -26.67 -7.76 9.47
N ASN A 350 -25.55 -7.19 9.01
CA ASN A 350 -24.94 -7.47 7.71
C ASN A 350 -24.29 -8.87 7.67
N ASP A 351 -23.73 -9.36 8.77
CA ASP A 351 -23.18 -10.71 8.91
C ASP A 351 -24.29 -11.76 8.96
N ILE A 352 -25.44 -11.44 9.57
CA ILE A 352 -26.64 -12.28 9.53
C ILE A 352 -27.19 -12.31 8.09
N LEU A 353 -27.25 -11.16 7.40
CA LEU A 353 -27.66 -11.10 6.00
C LEU A 353 -26.66 -11.79 5.07
N ARG A 354 -25.35 -11.64 5.28
CA ARG A 354 -24.29 -12.38 4.58
C ARG A 354 -24.37 -13.87 4.86
N SER A 355 -24.68 -14.31 6.07
CA SER A 355 -24.88 -15.71 6.38
C SER A 355 -26.15 -16.26 5.72
N LYS A 356 -27.20 -15.45 5.58
CA LYS A 356 -28.43 -15.79 4.83
C LYS A 356 -28.20 -15.82 3.32
N VAL A 357 -27.40 -14.90 2.79
CA VAL A 357 -26.97 -14.85 1.39
C VAL A 357 -26.02 -16.01 1.09
N GLU A 358 -25.08 -16.33 1.98
CA GLU A 358 -24.15 -17.47 1.85
C GLU A 358 -24.86 -18.83 1.98
N GLN A 359 -25.97 -18.91 2.74
CA GLN A 359 -26.86 -20.07 2.74
C GLN A 359 -27.69 -20.19 1.45
N LEU A 360 -27.92 -19.09 0.74
CA LEU A 360 -28.60 -19.07 -0.57
C LEU A 360 -27.63 -19.20 -1.76
N GLU A 361 -26.35 -18.86 -1.58
CA GLU A 361 -25.28 -18.88 -2.60
C GLU A 361 -24.43 -20.16 -2.60
N ARG A 362 -24.62 -21.10 -1.66
CA ARG A 362 -24.03 -22.45 -1.76
C ARG A 362 -24.81 -23.33 -2.74
N VAL A 363 -24.87 -22.89 -4.00
CA VAL A 363 -25.01 -23.74 -5.19
C VAL A 363 -23.74 -23.48 -6.01
N PRO A 364 -22.90 -24.49 -6.27
CA PRO A 364 -21.59 -24.25 -6.88
C PRO A 364 -21.75 -23.96 -8.38
N LEU A 365 -21.65 -22.69 -8.76
CA LEU A 365 -21.60 -22.23 -10.14
C LEU A 365 -20.44 -21.23 -10.30
N ALA A 366 -19.22 -21.72 -10.17
CA ALA A 366 -18.06 -21.08 -10.76
C ALA A 366 -17.45 -22.08 -11.74
N ASP A 367 -17.20 -21.61 -12.96
CA ASP A 367 -16.66 -22.34 -14.12
C ASP A 367 -17.67 -23.10 -14.97
N SER A 368 -18.60 -22.35 -15.58
CA SER A 368 -19.31 -22.80 -16.78
C SER A 368 -19.19 -21.76 -17.91
N PRO A 369 -18.87 -22.18 -19.16
CA PRO A 369 -18.67 -21.29 -20.33
C PRO A 369 -19.90 -20.47 -20.74
N ALA A 370 -21.04 -20.67 -20.08
CA ALA A 370 -22.23 -19.85 -20.25
C ALA A 370 -22.08 -18.43 -19.66
N ASN A 371 -21.31 -18.25 -18.58
CA ASN A 371 -21.10 -16.94 -17.95
C ASN A 371 -20.22 -16.02 -18.80
N GLU A 372 -19.18 -16.55 -19.44
CA GLU A 372 -18.40 -15.80 -20.44
C GLU A 372 -19.28 -15.31 -21.58
N LYS A 373 -20.21 -16.15 -22.05
CA LYS A 373 -21.10 -15.82 -23.17
C LYS A 373 -22.13 -14.75 -22.80
N ILE A 374 -22.61 -14.75 -21.56
CA ILE A 374 -23.49 -13.70 -21.03
C ILE A 374 -22.72 -12.38 -20.87
N GLU A 375 -21.48 -12.43 -20.37
CA GLU A 375 -20.65 -11.24 -20.22
C GLU A 375 -20.27 -10.62 -21.57
N GLU A 376 -19.99 -11.46 -22.58
CA GLU A 376 -19.69 -11.06 -23.95
C GLU A 376 -20.92 -10.40 -24.63
N LEU A 377 -22.12 -10.99 -24.48
CA LEU A 377 -23.37 -10.39 -24.96
C LEU A 377 -23.71 -9.08 -24.24
N GLN A 378 -23.39 -8.95 -22.95
CA GLN A 378 -23.56 -7.69 -22.21
C GLN A 378 -22.57 -6.61 -22.62
N LYS A 379 -21.35 -6.97 -23.08
CA LYS A 379 -20.40 -6.03 -23.69
C LYS A 379 -20.91 -5.54 -25.04
N GLU A 380 -21.47 -6.43 -25.85
CA GLU A 380 -22.07 -6.09 -27.14
C GLU A 380 -23.26 -5.12 -26.99
N ILE A 381 -24.15 -5.36 -26.02
CA ILE A 381 -25.28 -4.46 -25.70
C ILE A 381 -24.78 -3.06 -25.31
N ARG A 382 -23.68 -2.96 -24.54
CA ARG A 382 -23.09 -1.66 -24.17
C ARG A 382 -22.51 -0.93 -25.37
N ASN A 383 -21.81 -1.63 -26.26
CA ASN A 383 -21.28 -1.03 -27.49
C ASN A 383 -22.38 -0.52 -28.41
N LEU A 384 -23.45 -1.30 -28.60
CA LEU A 384 -24.61 -0.89 -29.41
C LEU A 384 -25.35 0.30 -28.82
N LYS A 385 -25.35 0.44 -27.48
CA LYS A 385 -25.92 1.61 -26.80
C LYS A 385 -25.10 2.87 -27.07
N ILE A 386 -23.78 2.80 -26.95
CA ILE A 386 -22.87 3.91 -27.25
C ILE A 386 -23.00 4.35 -28.72
N GLN A 387 -23.09 3.40 -29.65
CA GLN A 387 -23.29 3.71 -31.07
C GLN A 387 -24.65 4.36 -31.34
N ASN A 388 -25.72 3.94 -30.65
CA ASN A 388 -27.03 4.59 -30.74
C ASN A 388 -27.00 6.04 -30.25
N ASP A 389 -26.26 6.32 -29.17
CA ASP A 389 -26.12 7.68 -28.64
C ASP A 389 -25.34 8.58 -29.61
N ILE A 390 -24.30 8.03 -30.28
CA ILE A 390 -23.58 8.73 -31.35
C ILE A 390 -24.47 9.00 -32.56
N LEU A 391 -25.30 8.05 -32.97
CA LEU A 391 -26.23 8.22 -34.10
C LEU A 391 -27.33 9.25 -33.77
N LYS A 392 -27.87 9.25 -32.56
CA LYS A 392 -28.80 10.29 -32.10
C LYS A 392 -28.15 11.68 -32.10
N SER A 393 -26.89 11.78 -31.68
CA SER A 393 -26.15 13.04 -31.75
C SER A 393 -25.95 13.52 -33.20
N LYS A 394 -25.74 12.59 -34.15
CA LYS A 394 -25.60 12.92 -35.58
C LYS A 394 -26.94 13.30 -36.23
N LEU A 395 -28.04 12.68 -35.79
CA LEU A 395 -29.39 13.01 -36.24
C LEU A 395 -29.77 14.44 -35.81
N ASN A 396 -29.53 14.79 -34.55
CA ASN A 396 -29.77 16.15 -34.05
C ASN A 396 -28.92 17.20 -34.78
N GLN A 397 -27.68 16.86 -35.17
CA GLN A 397 -26.83 17.76 -35.97
C GLN A 397 -27.34 17.94 -37.41
N ALA A 398 -28.06 16.96 -37.97
CA ALA A 398 -28.64 17.05 -39.30
C ALA A 398 -29.99 17.81 -39.32
N GLU A 399 -30.71 17.85 -38.20
CA GLU A 399 -31.94 18.66 -38.06
C GLU A 399 -31.67 20.17 -37.97
N ASP A 400 -30.44 20.58 -37.61
CA ASP A 400 -30.03 21.99 -37.49
C ASP A 400 -29.50 22.62 -38.81
N GLU A 401 -29.37 21.86 -39.91
CA GLU A 401 -29.02 22.41 -41.23
C GLU A 401 -30.26 22.89 -42.03
N PRO A 402 -30.20 24.04 -42.73
CA PRO A 402 -31.35 24.60 -43.44
C PRO A 402 -31.82 23.68 -44.59
N THR A 403 -32.99 23.08 -44.40
CA THR A 403 -33.69 22.19 -45.34
C THR A 403 -33.99 22.87 -46.68
N THR A 404 -33.20 22.57 -47.72
CA THR A 404 -33.57 22.91 -49.12
C THR A 404 -33.26 21.83 -50.18
N THR A 405 -32.79 20.63 -49.83
CA THR A 405 -32.49 19.58 -50.82
C THR A 405 -33.03 18.19 -50.43
N GLN A 406 -33.71 17.55 -51.40
CA GLN A 406 -34.35 16.22 -51.32
C GLN A 406 -33.43 15.11 -50.73
N GLU A 407 -32.12 15.20 -50.94
CA GLU A 407 -31.14 14.24 -50.40
C GLU A 407 -31.07 14.23 -48.87
N SER A 408 -31.32 15.37 -48.21
CA SER A 408 -31.35 15.45 -46.73
C SER A 408 -32.56 14.70 -46.16
N THR A 409 -33.70 14.76 -46.84
CA THR A 409 -34.94 14.09 -46.44
C THR A 409 -34.83 12.58 -46.61
N ASP A 410 -34.23 12.11 -47.71
CA ASP A 410 -33.99 10.69 -47.96
C ASP A 410 -32.98 10.10 -46.95
N ARG A 411 -31.95 10.88 -46.58
CA ARG A 411 -30.94 10.47 -45.58
C ARG A 411 -31.54 10.35 -44.17
N ILE A 412 -32.43 11.26 -43.78
CA ILE A 412 -33.15 11.18 -42.50
C ILE A 412 -34.06 9.95 -42.50
N SER A 413 -34.78 9.68 -43.59
CA SER A 413 -35.67 8.52 -43.69
C SER A 413 -34.92 7.18 -43.64
N GLU A 414 -33.72 7.09 -44.24
CA GLU A 414 -32.84 5.92 -44.10
C GLU A 414 -32.38 5.70 -42.65
N LEU A 415 -31.97 6.77 -41.96
CA LEU A 415 -31.53 6.70 -40.57
C LEU A 415 -32.67 6.30 -39.63
N GLU A 416 -33.89 6.79 -39.86
CA GLU A 416 -35.07 6.40 -39.09
C GLU A 416 -35.43 4.92 -39.28
N ASN A 417 -35.32 4.40 -40.50
CA ASN A 417 -35.60 2.99 -40.79
C ASN A 417 -34.55 2.06 -40.17
N GLU A 418 -33.28 2.44 -40.21
CA GLU A 418 -32.22 1.66 -39.55
C GLU A 418 -32.36 1.68 -38.02
N LEU A 419 -32.79 2.81 -37.43
CA LEU A 419 -33.05 2.92 -35.99
C LEU A 419 -34.25 2.06 -35.55
N LYS A 420 -35.31 1.99 -36.36
CA LYS A 420 -36.43 1.07 -36.12
C LYS A 420 -36.00 -0.40 -36.19
N LYS A 421 -35.20 -0.78 -37.19
CA LYS A 421 -34.69 -2.16 -37.34
C LYS A 421 -33.83 -2.58 -36.14
N ARG A 422 -32.95 -1.69 -35.66
CA ARG A 422 -32.12 -1.92 -34.47
C ARG A 422 -32.91 -1.99 -33.17
N THR A 423 -34.01 -1.24 -33.07
CA THR A 423 -34.91 -1.32 -31.91
C THR A 423 -35.57 -2.69 -31.83
N ILE A 424 -36.07 -3.20 -32.96
CA ILE A 424 -36.66 -4.55 -33.05
C ILE A 424 -35.62 -5.63 -32.71
N GLU A 425 -34.38 -5.48 -33.20
CA GLU A 425 -33.28 -6.41 -32.89
C GLU A 425 -32.95 -6.43 -31.39
N SER A 426 -32.94 -5.26 -30.73
CA SER A 426 -32.74 -5.14 -29.27
C SER A 426 -33.84 -5.84 -28.47
N ASP A 427 -35.10 -5.71 -28.90
CA ASP A 427 -36.23 -6.34 -28.23
C ASP A 427 -36.23 -7.88 -28.38
N ILE A 428 -35.84 -8.39 -29.55
CA ILE A 428 -35.68 -9.84 -29.78
C ILE A 428 -34.56 -10.40 -28.89
N LEU A 429 -33.42 -9.71 -28.79
CA LEU A 429 -32.31 -10.14 -27.94
C LEU A 429 -32.71 -10.12 -26.46
N ARG A 430 -33.47 -9.10 -26.02
CA ARG A 430 -33.98 -9.02 -24.65
C ARG A 430 -34.94 -10.16 -24.34
N ALA A 431 -35.85 -10.51 -25.25
CA ALA A 431 -36.73 -11.66 -25.11
C ALA A 431 -35.95 -12.98 -25.01
N LYS A 432 -34.86 -13.11 -25.77
CA LYS A 432 -34.00 -14.30 -25.74
C LYS A 432 -33.19 -14.43 -24.44
N VAL A 433 -32.77 -13.30 -23.85
CA VAL A 433 -32.17 -13.26 -22.51
C VAL A 433 -33.19 -13.73 -21.46
N THR A 434 -34.42 -13.22 -21.49
CA THR A 434 -35.47 -13.64 -20.54
C THR A 434 -35.83 -15.13 -20.70
N GLN A 435 -35.81 -15.66 -21.92
CA GLN A 435 -36.02 -17.09 -22.15
C GLN A 435 -34.89 -17.94 -21.55
N LEU A 436 -33.63 -17.54 -21.74
CA LEU A 436 -32.48 -18.23 -21.16
C LEU A 436 -32.43 -18.10 -19.63
N GLU A 437 -32.88 -16.98 -19.07
CA GLU A 437 -33.05 -16.79 -17.62
C GLU A 437 -34.12 -17.74 -17.04
N CYS A 438 -35.21 -17.99 -17.77
CA CYS A 438 -36.22 -18.96 -17.36
C CYS A 438 -35.70 -20.41 -17.40
N GLU A 439 -34.91 -20.76 -18.43
CA GLU A 439 -34.27 -22.07 -18.58
C GLU A 439 -33.18 -22.31 -17.51
N LEU A 440 -32.54 -21.25 -17.01
CA LEU A 440 -31.57 -21.28 -15.90
C LEU A 440 -32.21 -21.27 -14.51
N SER A 441 -33.55 -21.21 -14.38
CA SER A 441 -34.20 -21.28 -13.08
C SER A 441 -34.01 -22.68 -12.44
N PRO A 442 -33.40 -22.79 -11.24
CA PRO A 442 -32.84 -24.03 -10.71
C PRO A 442 -33.89 -25.03 -10.18
N THR A 443 -35.18 -24.71 -10.24
CA THR A 443 -36.22 -25.46 -9.50
C THR A 443 -36.82 -26.64 -10.26
N LYS A 444 -36.71 -26.70 -11.60
CA LYS A 444 -37.26 -27.82 -12.39
C LYS A 444 -36.26 -28.92 -12.75
N ASN A 445 -35.03 -28.58 -13.13
CA ASN A 445 -34.01 -29.56 -13.54
C ASN A 445 -33.28 -30.25 -12.38
N SER A 446 -33.27 -29.66 -11.19
CA SER A 446 -32.57 -30.21 -10.03
C SER A 446 -33.25 -31.47 -9.49
N ASN A 447 -34.58 -31.54 -9.51
CA ASN A 447 -35.32 -32.68 -8.99
C ASN A 447 -35.15 -33.95 -9.86
N GLU A 448 -35.16 -33.82 -11.20
CA GLU A 448 -34.92 -34.96 -12.09
C GLU A 448 -33.48 -35.49 -11.96
N ARG A 449 -32.50 -34.60 -11.81
CA ARG A 449 -31.08 -34.97 -11.63
C ARG A 449 -30.81 -35.67 -10.30
N ILE A 450 -31.52 -35.27 -9.24
CA ILE A 450 -31.45 -35.93 -7.93
C ILE A 450 -32.03 -37.34 -8.02
N GLU A 451 -33.17 -37.50 -8.69
CA GLU A 451 -33.83 -38.80 -8.87
C GLU A 451 -32.96 -39.79 -9.67
N ASP A 452 -32.27 -39.32 -10.72
CA ASP A 452 -31.30 -40.10 -11.48
C ASP A 452 -30.11 -40.56 -10.61
N LEU A 453 -29.54 -39.66 -9.79
CA LEU A 453 -28.41 -39.97 -8.91
C LEU A 453 -28.79 -40.94 -7.79
N GLU A 454 -30.01 -40.83 -7.24
CA GLU A 454 -30.53 -41.79 -6.27
C GLU A 454 -30.70 -43.18 -6.88
N SER A 455 -31.16 -43.26 -8.14
CA SER A 455 -31.29 -44.52 -8.87
C SER A 455 -29.93 -45.19 -9.14
N GLU A 456 -28.91 -44.40 -9.47
CA GLU A 456 -27.57 -44.87 -9.77
C GLU A 456 -26.85 -45.34 -8.48
N LEU A 457 -27.04 -44.64 -7.37
CA LEU A 457 -26.51 -45.02 -6.07
C LEU A 457 -27.12 -46.36 -5.61
N LYS A 458 -28.42 -46.55 -5.80
CA LYS A 458 -29.12 -47.82 -5.49
C LYS A 458 -28.59 -48.99 -6.32
N LYS A 459 -28.30 -48.76 -7.61
CA LYS A 459 -27.68 -49.76 -8.50
C LYS A 459 -26.28 -50.14 -8.04
N LYS A 460 -25.47 -49.16 -7.62
CA LYS A 460 -24.11 -49.39 -7.12
C LYS A 460 -24.09 -50.14 -5.78
N THR A 461 -25.07 -49.90 -4.90
CA THR A 461 -25.20 -50.68 -3.66
C THR A 461 -25.50 -52.15 -3.95
N LEU A 462 -26.42 -52.44 -4.87
CA LEU A 462 -26.71 -53.82 -5.29
C LEU A 462 -25.51 -54.53 -5.93
N GLU A 463 -24.73 -53.81 -6.75
CA GLU A 463 -23.49 -54.34 -7.34
C GLU A 463 -22.47 -54.70 -6.25
N ASN A 464 -22.35 -53.87 -5.21
CA ASN A 464 -21.45 -54.12 -4.07
C ASN A 464 -21.87 -55.37 -3.27
N ASP A 465 -23.16 -55.56 -3.04
CA ASP A 465 -23.68 -56.73 -2.33
C ASP A 465 -23.45 -58.03 -3.12
N ILE A 466 -23.60 -57.99 -4.45
CA ILE A 466 -23.27 -59.13 -5.34
C ILE A 466 -21.77 -59.45 -5.27
N LEU A 467 -20.90 -58.44 -5.34
CA LEU A 467 -19.46 -58.63 -5.25
C LEU A 467 -19.04 -59.21 -3.89
N LYS A 468 -19.64 -58.74 -2.79
CA LYS A 468 -19.43 -59.33 -1.45
C LYS A 468 -19.85 -60.79 -1.39
N SER A 469 -21.01 -61.13 -1.95
CA SER A 469 -21.46 -62.53 -2.01
C SER A 469 -20.50 -63.40 -2.83
N LYS A 470 -19.93 -62.85 -3.91
CA LYS A 470 -18.97 -63.56 -4.77
C LYS A 470 -17.62 -63.76 -4.10
N VAL A 471 -17.16 -62.76 -3.33
CA VAL A 471 -15.97 -62.89 -2.48
C VAL A 471 -16.19 -63.98 -1.43
N SER A 472 -17.32 -64.00 -0.72
CA SER A 472 -17.62 -65.10 0.22
C SER A 472 -17.72 -66.48 -0.44
N GLN A 473 -18.24 -66.57 -1.67
CA GLN A 473 -18.23 -67.83 -2.42
C GLN A 473 -16.81 -68.28 -2.77
N LEU A 474 -15.98 -67.37 -3.29
CA LEU A 474 -14.58 -67.68 -3.63
C LEU A 474 -13.74 -68.00 -2.39
N GLU A 475 -13.97 -67.34 -1.26
CA GLU A 475 -13.36 -67.69 0.02
C GLU A 475 -13.78 -69.08 0.48
N GLY A 476 -15.06 -69.44 0.31
CA GLY A 476 -15.57 -70.79 0.56
C GLY A 476 -14.95 -71.85 -0.35
N GLU A 477 -14.75 -71.55 -1.64
CA GLU A 477 -14.10 -72.44 -2.61
C GLU A 477 -12.60 -72.61 -2.34
N VAL A 478 -11.89 -71.56 -1.92
CA VAL A 478 -10.48 -71.62 -1.51
C VAL A 478 -10.31 -72.47 -0.24
N ILE A 479 -11.25 -72.36 0.71
CA ILE A 479 -11.27 -73.22 1.91
C ILE A 479 -11.58 -74.68 1.51
N ALA A 480 -12.51 -74.91 0.60
CA ALA A 480 -12.83 -76.26 0.09
C ALA A 480 -11.67 -76.90 -0.69
N HIS A 481 -10.88 -76.11 -1.43
CA HIS A 481 -9.68 -76.58 -2.15
C HIS A 481 -8.42 -76.72 -1.28
N SER A 482 -8.41 -76.15 -0.07
CA SER A 482 -7.33 -76.38 0.91
C SER A 482 -7.41 -77.74 1.62
N GLY A 483 -8.49 -78.50 1.42
CA GLY A 483 -8.80 -79.74 2.14
C GLY A 483 -8.38 -81.07 1.51
N GLY A 484 -7.74 -81.11 0.33
CA GLY A 484 -7.37 -82.42 -0.23
C GLY A 484 -6.74 -82.40 -1.61
N SER A 485 -5.42 -82.26 -1.66
CA SER A 485 -4.51 -82.94 -2.60
C SER A 485 -3.11 -82.40 -2.32
N LYS A 486 -2.10 -83.26 -2.08
CA LYS A 486 -0.71 -82.82 -2.11
C LYS A 486 -0.43 -82.38 -3.56
N PRO A 487 -0.10 -81.10 -3.81
CA PRO A 487 0.14 -80.65 -5.17
C PRO A 487 1.42 -81.34 -5.68
N ASP A 488 1.40 -81.75 -6.94
CA ASP A 488 2.53 -82.35 -7.62
C ASP A 488 3.78 -81.44 -7.47
N PRO A 489 4.92 -81.94 -6.95
CA PRO A 489 6.14 -81.15 -6.77
C PRO A 489 6.58 -80.40 -8.04
N GLN A 490 6.25 -80.92 -9.23
CA GLN A 490 6.54 -80.24 -10.49
C GLN A 490 5.63 -79.02 -10.75
N GLU A 491 4.36 -79.06 -10.35
CA GLU A 491 3.44 -77.92 -10.46
C GLU A 491 3.81 -76.80 -9.48
N ILE A 492 4.22 -77.16 -8.26
CA ILE A 492 4.72 -76.18 -7.28
C ILE A 492 6.00 -75.50 -7.79
N LYS A 493 6.89 -76.25 -8.44
CA LYS A 493 8.12 -75.69 -9.02
C LYS A 493 7.81 -74.72 -10.17
N LYS A 494 6.93 -75.08 -11.09
CA LYS A 494 6.46 -74.18 -12.17
C LYS A 494 5.76 -72.93 -11.63
N LEU A 495 5.00 -73.06 -10.54
CA LEU A 495 4.33 -71.94 -9.89
C LEU A 495 5.34 -70.98 -9.23
N LYS A 496 6.40 -71.52 -8.62
CA LYS A 496 7.51 -70.73 -8.07
C LYS A 496 8.30 -69.99 -9.16
N GLU A 497 8.61 -70.65 -10.26
CA GLU A 497 9.27 -70.04 -11.42
C GLU A 497 8.42 -68.90 -12.01
N LYS A 498 7.11 -69.11 -12.21
CA LYS A 498 6.19 -68.05 -12.64
C LYS A 498 6.09 -66.90 -11.64
N HIS A 499 6.06 -67.20 -10.33
CA HIS A 499 6.04 -66.17 -9.30
C HIS A 499 7.33 -65.35 -9.32
N GLU A 500 8.48 -65.99 -9.49
CA GLU A 500 9.78 -65.33 -9.59
C GLU A 500 9.89 -64.44 -10.86
N GLU A 501 9.38 -64.90 -11.99
CA GLU A 501 9.24 -64.09 -13.21
C GLU A 501 8.33 -62.86 -12.99
N VAL A 502 7.18 -63.03 -12.34
CA VAL A 502 6.28 -61.91 -12.00
C VAL A 502 6.96 -60.93 -11.06
N MET A 503 7.70 -61.42 -10.07
CA MET A 503 8.45 -60.58 -9.14
C MET A 503 9.57 -59.81 -9.83
N ASN A 504 10.26 -60.41 -10.79
CA ASN A 504 11.30 -59.72 -11.56
C ASN A 504 10.70 -58.64 -12.47
N LYS A 505 9.57 -58.92 -13.15
CA LYS A 505 8.83 -57.90 -13.90
C LYS A 505 8.32 -56.76 -13.01
N ALA A 506 7.84 -57.07 -11.81
CA ALA A 506 7.41 -56.05 -10.85
C ALA A 506 8.57 -55.16 -10.41
N LYS A 507 9.77 -55.72 -10.18
CA LYS A 507 10.98 -54.96 -9.86
C LYS A 507 11.41 -54.04 -11.01
N GLU A 508 11.41 -54.54 -12.25
CA GLU A 508 11.73 -53.74 -13.44
C GLU A 508 10.74 -52.57 -13.62
N LEU A 509 9.44 -52.84 -13.48
CA LEU A 509 8.42 -51.79 -13.54
C LEU A 509 8.58 -50.75 -12.43
N LEU A 510 8.88 -51.17 -11.20
CA LEU A 510 9.15 -50.25 -10.09
C LEU A 510 10.39 -49.39 -10.37
N PHE A 511 11.44 -49.97 -10.95
CA PHE A 511 12.65 -49.24 -11.30
C PHE A 511 12.38 -48.17 -12.38
N GLU A 512 11.71 -48.54 -13.47
CA GLU A 512 11.34 -47.60 -14.55
C GLU A 512 10.39 -46.50 -14.05
N ARG A 513 9.43 -46.85 -13.20
CA ARG A 513 8.56 -45.85 -12.54
C ARG A 513 9.35 -44.90 -11.65
N THR A 514 10.29 -45.42 -10.85
CA THR A 514 11.16 -44.59 -9.99
C THR A 514 12.02 -43.64 -10.81
N LYS A 515 12.57 -44.12 -11.94
CA LYS A 515 13.34 -43.30 -12.87
C LYS A 515 12.49 -42.18 -13.48
N THR A 516 11.27 -42.50 -13.92
CA THR A 516 10.33 -41.52 -14.47
C THR A 516 9.96 -40.48 -13.44
N VAL A 517 9.65 -40.88 -12.20
CA VAL A 517 9.35 -39.94 -11.09
C VAL A 517 10.51 -38.99 -10.84
N LYS A 518 11.76 -39.49 -10.78
CA LYS A 518 12.94 -38.62 -10.62
C LYS A 518 13.09 -37.61 -11.76
N THR A 519 12.84 -38.02 -13.00
CA THR A 519 12.88 -37.10 -14.15
C THR A 519 11.77 -36.05 -14.07
N GLN A 520 10.56 -36.46 -13.70
CA GLN A 520 9.43 -35.55 -13.50
C GLN A 520 9.69 -34.56 -12.36
N ASP A 521 10.25 -34.99 -11.24
CA ASP A 521 10.61 -34.12 -10.13
C ASP A 521 11.64 -33.06 -10.55
N MET A 522 12.63 -33.45 -11.37
CA MET A 522 13.61 -32.52 -11.90
C MET A 522 12.96 -31.50 -12.85
N GLN A 523 12.02 -31.93 -13.69
CA GLN A 523 11.25 -31.04 -14.56
C GLN A 523 10.36 -30.08 -13.77
N ILE A 524 9.67 -30.57 -12.73
CA ILE A 524 8.84 -29.74 -11.84
C ILE A 524 9.69 -28.65 -11.19
N ARG A 525 10.88 -28.98 -10.67
CA ARG A 525 11.79 -27.99 -10.08
C ARG A 525 12.26 -26.95 -11.10
N ALA A 526 12.59 -27.38 -12.32
CA ALA A 526 12.98 -26.46 -13.39
C ALA A 526 11.84 -25.49 -13.74
N LEU A 527 10.61 -25.99 -13.85
CA LEU A 527 9.41 -25.18 -14.11
C LEU A 527 9.10 -24.23 -12.95
N GLN A 528 9.26 -24.68 -11.69
CA GLN A 528 9.09 -23.82 -10.52
C GLN A 528 10.08 -22.65 -10.52
N ASN A 529 11.35 -22.89 -10.87
CA ASN A 529 12.35 -21.82 -11.02
C ASN A 529 11.99 -20.86 -12.17
N GLN A 530 11.48 -21.36 -13.29
CA GLN A 530 11.02 -20.51 -14.40
C GLN A 530 9.83 -19.64 -13.98
N ILE A 531 8.87 -20.19 -13.24
CA ILE A 531 7.73 -19.44 -12.70
C ILE A 531 8.22 -18.31 -11.79
N GLU A 532 9.19 -18.59 -10.91
CA GLU A 532 9.72 -17.57 -10.00
C GLU A 532 10.43 -16.45 -10.76
N ASN A 533 11.27 -16.79 -11.74
CA ASN A 533 11.91 -15.80 -12.62
C ASN A 533 10.88 -14.93 -13.36
N ILE A 534 9.77 -15.52 -13.83
CA ILE A 534 8.70 -14.76 -14.49
C ILE A 534 8.01 -13.82 -13.50
N LYS A 535 7.76 -14.23 -12.26
CA LYS A 535 7.19 -13.33 -11.23
C LYS A 535 8.11 -12.15 -10.92
N GLU A 536 9.42 -12.35 -10.90
CA GLU A 536 10.39 -11.27 -10.75
C GLU A 536 10.31 -10.29 -11.92
N VAL A 537 10.30 -10.80 -13.16
CA VAL A 537 10.14 -9.95 -14.37
C VAL A 537 8.82 -9.17 -14.34
N VAL A 538 7.72 -9.80 -13.94
CA VAL A 538 6.42 -9.12 -13.78
C VAL A 538 6.49 -8.03 -12.73
N THR A 539 7.16 -8.29 -11.61
CA THR A 539 7.35 -7.30 -10.53
C THR A 539 8.15 -6.09 -11.03
N VAL A 540 9.29 -6.31 -11.69
CA VAL A 540 10.10 -5.24 -12.29
C VAL A 540 9.31 -4.46 -13.34
N THR A 541 8.51 -5.15 -14.17
CA THR A 541 7.67 -4.50 -15.19
C THR A 541 6.60 -3.62 -14.55
N LYS A 542 5.98 -4.08 -13.46
CA LYS A 542 5.01 -3.30 -12.69
C LYS A 542 5.65 -2.06 -12.08
N ASP A 543 6.85 -2.18 -11.52
CA ASP A 543 7.59 -1.05 -10.96
C ASP A 543 7.97 -0.04 -12.04
N MET A 544 8.39 -0.49 -13.22
CA MET A 544 8.69 0.39 -14.36
C MET A 544 7.43 1.13 -14.84
N LEU A 545 6.28 0.46 -14.87
CA LEU A 545 5.00 1.09 -15.22
C LEU A 545 4.60 2.14 -14.17
N ASN A 546 4.81 1.85 -12.88
CA ASN A 546 4.54 2.81 -11.81
C ASN A 546 5.43 4.06 -11.92
N ILE A 547 6.72 3.88 -12.25
CA ILE A 547 7.64 5.00 -12.50
C ILE A 547 7.15 5.84 -13.69
N ARG A 548 6.77 5.20 -14.81
CA ARG A 548 6.23 5.89 -15.98
C ARG A 548 4.95 6.67 -15.67
N ASN A 549 4.04 6.09 -14.88
CA ASN A 549 2.81 6.76 -14.47
C ASN A 549 3.11 8.00 -13.61
N MET A 550 4.05 7.88 -12.66
CA MET A 550 4.48 9.01 -11.84
C MET A 550 5.14 10.11 -12.68
N GLU A 551 5.99 9.74 -13.65
CA GLU A 551 6.59 10.70 -14.60
C GLU A 551 5.51 11.41 -15.44
N HIS A 552 4.50 10.67 -15.90
CA HIS A 552 3.38 11.23 -16.64
C HIS A 552 2.59 12.24 -15.79
N GLU A 553 2.24 11.90 -14.54
CA GLU A 553 1.56 12.82 -13.62
C GLU A 553 2.38 14.09 -13.34
N GLN A 554 3.70 13.94 -13.15
CA GLN A 554 4.59 15.08 -12.98
C GLN A 554 4.63 15.98 -14.23
N LEU A 555 4.69 15.39 -15.43
CA LEU A 555 4.67 16.14 -16.69
C LEU A 555 3.32 16.83 -16.90
N GLN A 556 2.21 16.15 -16.60
CA GLN A 556 0.87 16.72 -16.67
C GLN A 556 0.73 17.93 -15.74
N THR A 557 1.17 17.79 -14.48
CA THR A 557 1.16 18.90 -13.50
C THR A 557 2.01 20.08 -13.99
N ARG A 558 3.18 19.83 -14.59
CA ARG A 558 4.02 20.89 -15.19
C ARG A 558 3.33 21.56 -16.36
N PHE A 559 2.64 20.80 -17.20
CA PHE A 559 1.92 21.32 -18.36
C PHE A 559 0.75 22.21 -17.92
N GLU A 560 -0.07 21.78 -16.96
CA GLU A 560 -1.18 22.56 -16.41
C GLU A 560 -0.70 23.88 -15.77
N ASN A 561 0.45 23.85 -15.08
CA ASN A 561 1.09 25.04 -14.53
C ASN A 561 1.56 26.01 -15.63
N ILE A 562 2.16 25.48 -16.71
CA ILE A 562 2.59 26.30 -17.85
C ILE A 562 1.37 26.91 -18.55
N ASP A 563 0.31 26.14 -18.78
CA ASP A 563 -0.90 26.64 -19.43
C ASP A 563 -1.59 27.74 -18.61
N SER A 564 -1.66 27.55 -17.29
CA SER A 564 -2.16 28.58 -16.36
C SER A 564 -1.34 29.86 -16.43
N LYS A 565 0.00 29.77 -16.49
CA LYS A 565 0.89 30.93 -16.66
C LYS A 565 0.71 31.60 -18.01
N MET A 566 0.59 30.83 -19.10
CA MET A 566 0.32 31.38 -20.43
C MET A 566 -1.02 32.13 -20.46
N LYS A 567 -2.06 31.56 -19.84
CA LYS A 567 -3.36 32.22 -19.74
C LYS A 567 -3.26 33.55 -18.97
N ALA A 568 -2.59 33.56 -17.83
CA ALA A 568 -2.36 34.78 -17.06
C ALA A 568 -1.55 35.83 -17.84
N GLU A 569 -0.53 35.41 -18.61
CA GLU A 569 0.26 36.35 -19.42
C GLU A 569 -0.56 36.91 -20.60
N ARG A 570 -1.41 36.09 -21.24
CA ARG A 570 -2.36 36.58 -22.27
C ARG A 570 -3.31 37.62 -21.69
N GLU A 571 -3.90 37.36 -20.52
CA GLU A 571 -4.79 38.30 -19.83
C GLU A 571 -4.06 39.61 -19.47
N ARG A 572 -2.82 39.50 -18.97
CA ARG A 572 -1.95 40.65 -18.68
C ARG A 572 -1.63 41.46 -19.94
N GLN A 573 -1.32 40.80 -21.05
CA GLN A 573 -1.06 41.45 -22.33
C GLN A 573 -2.31 42.19 -22.83
N THR A 574 -3.48 41.54 -22.83
CA THR A 574 -4.75 42.19 -23.20
C THR A 574 -5.06 43.40 -22.32
N LEU A 575 -4.76 43.34 -21.02
CA LEU A 575 -4.94 44.49 -20.12
C LEU A 575 -3.98 45.63 -20.44
N LEU A 576 -2.72 45.31 -20.76
CA LEU A 576 -1.72 46.31 -21.14
C LEU A 576 -2.10 47.01 -22.45
N GLU A 577 -2.56 46.26 -23.45
CA GLU A 577 -3.08 46.80 -24.71
C GLU A 577 -4.25 47.76 -24.48
N LYS A 578 -5.20 47.40 -23.61
CA LYS A 578 -6.31 48.29 -23.21
C LYS A 578 -5.81 49.56 -22.53
N LYS A 579 -4.85 49.45 -21.60
CA LYS A 579 -4.25 50.62 -20.93
C LYS A 579 -3.54 51.54 -21.91
N LEU A 580 -2.80 50.97 -22.86
CA LEU A 580 -2.12 51.72 -23.91
C LEU A 580 -3.14 52.46 -24.80
N ALA A 581 -4.22 51.81 -25.21
CA ALA A 581 -5.28 52.43 -26.00
C ALA A 581 -5.94 53.60 -25.27
N VAL A 582 -6.26 53.44 -23.98
CA VAL A 582 -6.81 54.53 -23.15
C VAL A 582 -5.81 55.68 -23.00
N SER A 583 -4.54 55.38 -22.76
CA SER A 583 -3.49 56.39 -22.65
C SER A 583 -3.33 57.16 -23.96
N GLN A 584 -3.30 56.48 -25.11
CA GLN A 584 -3.21 57.12 -26.42
C GLN A 584 -4.40 58.02 -26.69
N LYS A 585 -5.62 57.56 -26.36
CA LYS A 585 -6.82 58.40 -26.45
C LYS A 585 -6.68 59.66 -25.61
N MET A 586 -6.27 59.53 -24.34
CA MET A 586 -6.09 60.68 -23.44
C MET A 586 -5.04 61.68 -23.95
N TYR A 587 -3.95 61.20 -24.56
CA TYR A 587 -2.96 62.07 -25.20
C TYR A 587 -3.52 62.82 -26.41
N ASN A 588 -4.36 62.16 -27.22
CA ASN A 588 -5.03 62.80 -28.36
C ASN A 588 -6.02 63.86 -27.86
N ASP A 589 -6.88 63.52 -26.89
CA ASP A 589 -7.85 64.44 -26.29
C ASP A 589 -7.13 65.67 -25.69
N LEU A 590 -6.02 65.47 -24.97
CA LEU A 590 -5.22 66.57 -24.40
C LEU A 590 -4.59 67.45 -25.49
N ARG A 591 -4.15 66.85 -26.61
CA ARG A 591 -3.59 67.59 -27.75
C ARG A 591 -4.65 68.41 -28.47
N GLU A 592 -5.85 67.87 -28.64
CA GLU A 592 -7.00 68.59 -29.20
C GLU A 592 -7.41 69.77 -28.31
N GLU A 593 -7.48 69.55 -26.99
CA GLU A 593 -7.77 70.60 -26.02
C GLU A 593 -6.71 71.70 -26.05
N TYR A 594 -5.42 71.34 -26.06
CA TYR A 594 -4.33 72.31 -26.20
C TYR A 594 -4.43 73.13 -27.50
N THR A 595 -4.77 72.48 -28.62
CA THR A 595 -4.96 73.16 -29.91
C THR A 595 -6.13 74.14 -29.84
N THR A 596 -7.24 73.72 -29.24
CA THR A 596 -8.43 74.56 -29.01
C THR A 596 -8.10 75.78 -28.15
N GLN A 597 -7.37 75.58 -27.05
CA GLN A 597 -6.93 76.67 -26.17
C GLN A 597 -6.00 77.65 -26.89
N LEU A 598 -5.11 77.14 -27.73
CA LEU A 598 -4.19 77.97 -28.52
C LEU A 598 -4.94 78.83 -29.55
N ASP A 599 -5.97 78.28 -30.19
CA ASP A 599 -6.79 79.03 -31.14
C ASP A 599 -7.68 80.08 -30.46
N LEU A 600 -8.30 79.74 -29.32
CA LEU A 600 -9.00 80.70 -28.45
C LEU A 600 -8.07 81.85 -28.03
N PHE A 601 -6.83 81.54 -27.63
CA PHE A 601 -5.85 82.54 -27.24
C PHE A 601 -5.51 83.49 -28.40
N LYS A 602 -5.29 82.96 -29.61
CA LYS A 602 -5.06 83.78 -30.81
C LYS A 602 -6.26 84.68 -31.12
N GLU A 603 -7.48 84.15 -31.02
CA GLU A 603 -8.70 84.92 -31.24
C GLU A 603 -8.84 86.07 -30.24
N ILE A 604 -8.60 85.79 -28.95
CA ILE A 604 -8.57 86.80 -27.89
C ILE A 604 -7.50 87.86 -28.18
N GLN A 605 -6.28 87.46 -28.53
CA GLN A 605 -5.20 88.40 -28.90
C GLN A 605 -5.59 89.29 -30.08
N LYS A 606 -6.20 88.72 -31.12
CA LYS A 606 -6.69 89.47 -32.28
C LYS A 606 -7.76 90.49 -31.86
N ASN A 607 -8.76 90.06 -31.09
CA ASN A 607 -9.83 90.94 -30.60
C ASN A 607 -9.29 92.08 -29.71
N TYR A 608 -8.28 91.83 -28.88
CA TYR A 608 -7.62 92.89 -28.11
C TYR A 608 -6.81 93.84 -28.99
N ALA A 609 -6.11 93.33 -30.02
CA ALA A 609 -5.38 94.17 -30.96
C ALA A 609 -6.33 95.12 -31.71
N GLU A 610 -7.46 94.60 -32.21
CA GLU A 610 -8.52 95.39 -32.86
C GLU A 610 -9.09 96.47 -31.92
N LYS A 611 -9.38 96.11 -30.65
CA LYS A 611 -9.84 97.09 -29.65
C LYS A 611 -8.81 98.18 -29.36
N ILE A 612 -7.52 97.82 -29.26
CA ILE A 612 -6.43 98.79 -29.07
C ILE A 612 -6.34 99.74 -30.27
N GLU A 613 -6.51 99.22 -31.49
CA GLU A 613 -6.50 100.01 -32.71
C GLU A 613 -7.65 101.02 -32.74
N LEU A 614 -8.88 100.58 -32.44
CA LEU A 614 -10.05 101.46 -32.30
C LEU A 614 -9.83 102.56 -31.24
N ILE A 615 -9.30 102.20 -30.07
CA ILE A 615 -8.99 103.17 -29.01
C ILE A 615 -7.92 104.17 -29.47
N LYS A 616 -6.91 103.74 -30.23
CA LYS A 616 -5.89 104.64 -30.79
C LYS A 616 -6.51 105.63 -31.79
N GLU A 617 -7.36 105.16 -32.69
CA GLU A 617 -8.10 106.02 -33.64
C GLU A 617 -8.98 107.04 -32.90
N GLU A 618 -9.67 106.61 -31.85
CA GLU A 618 -10.51 107.50 -31.02
C GLU A 618 -9.67 108.53 -30.25
N ILE A 619 -8.50 108.14 -29.73
CA ILE A 619 -7.55 109.08 -29.12
C ILE A 619 -7.04 110.09 -30.16
N GLU A 620 -6.71 109.66 -31.38
CA GLU A 620 -6.26 110.57 -32.45
C GLU A 620 -7.34 111.54 -32.91
N THR A 621 -8.58 111.08 -33.06
CA THR A 621 -9.72 111.96 -33.40
C THR A 621 -9.98 112.99 -32.31
N VAL A 622 -9.99 112.60 -31.02
CA VAL A 622 -10.11 113.53 -29.89
C VAL A 622 -8.94 114.52 -29.86
N ARG A 623 -7.71 114.06 -30.12
CA ARG A 623 -6.52 114.91 -30.16
C ARG A 623 -6.54 115.94 -31.29
N ASN A 624 -7.03 115.57 -32.46
CA ASN A 624 -7.15 116.46 -33.61
C ASN A 624 -8.34 117.42 -33.47
N GLY A 625 -9.45 116.98 -32.88
CA GLY A 625 -10.57 117.85 -32.52
C GLY A 625 -10.22 118.90 -31.47
N SER A 626 -9.22 118.65 -30.62
CA SER A 626 -8.71 119.60 -29.61
C SER A 626 -7.70 120.62 -30.16
N LYS A 627 -7.35 120.56 -31.45
CA LYS A 627 -6.37 121.47 -32.10
C LYS A 627 -7.00 122.47 -33.07
N ASN A 628 -8.31 122.38 -33.32
CA ASN A 628 -9.12 123.42 -33.97
C ASN A 628 -9.85 124.22 -32.89
#